data_AF-A0A396MX97-F1
#
_entry.id   AF-A0A396MX97-F1
#
_cell.length_a   1.000
_cell.length_b   1.000
_cell.length_c   1.000
_cell.angle_alpha   90.00
_cell.angle_beta   90.00
_cell.angle_gamma   90.00
#
_symmetry.space_group_name_H-M   'P 1'
#
loop_
_entity.id
_entity.type
_entity.pdbx_description
1 polymer ?
#
loop_
_entity_poly.entity_id
_entity_poly.type
_entity_poly.pdbx_seq_one_letter_code
_entity_poly.pdbx_strand_id
1 'polypeptide(L)'
;MACCPFHKDKTPSLKADRRFHCFGCQADGDVIDFAARLFDLSGVEAAKRLAADFGIPYDNRGRPSPKPVKRSIPAELRFLQAEQKCFRVLSDYYHLLGRWRTEHAPKSPGDAWHPLFVEALQKQEYIGYLLDTLLTGGAEEKADIIIGHGKEVELIGKRISELTGSHKECTASRSRQPCR
;
A
#
# COMPACT_ATOMS: atom_id res chain seq x y z
N MET A 1 -21.04 -32.67 -6.23
CA MET A 1 -20.07 -32.77 -5.12
C MET A 1 -19.40 -34.12 -5.19
N ALA A 2 -18.09 -34.18 -4.96
CA ALA A 2 -17.28 -35.40 -5.06
C ALA A 2 -16.22 -35.46 -3.96
N CYS A 3 -15.61 -36.62 -3.75
CA CYS A 3 -14.43 -36.74 -2.89
C CYS A 3 -13.23 -36.06 -3.57
N CYS A 4 -12.43 -35.34 -2.80
CA CYS A 4 -11.28 -34.62 -3.35
C CYS A 4 -10.15 -35.60 -3.73
N PRO A 5 -9.56 -35.52 -4.95
CA PRO A 5 -8.42 -36.35 -5.33
C PRO A 5 -7.09 -35.86 -4.75
N PHE A 6 -7.05 -34.63 -4.21
CA PHE A 6 -5.81 -33.99 -3.74
C PHE A 6 -5.46 -34.28 -2.28
N HIS A 7 -6.37 -34.91 -1.54
CA HIS A 7 -6.10 -35.36 -0.18
C HIS A 7 -6.92 -36.63 0.11
N LYS A 8 -6.58 -37.34 1.19
CA LYS A 8 -7.34 -38.53 1.61
C LYS A 8 -8.68 -38.10 2.20
N ASP A 9 -9.67 -38.02 1.34
CA ASP A 9 -11.01 -37.57 1.68
C ASP A 9 -11.97 -38.75 1.88
N LYS A 10 -12.76 -38.73 2.94
CA LYS A 10 -13.77 -39.76 3.25
C LYS A 10 -15.20 -39.29 2.98
N THR A 11 -15.43 -37.99 2.88
CA THR A 11 -16.74 -37.38 2.63
C THR A 11 -16.65 -36.48 1.40
N PRO A 12 -17.71 -36.27 0.63
CA PRO A 12 -17.61 -35.46 -0.59
C PRO A 12 -17.36 -33.97 -0.25
N SER A 13 -16.10 -33.52 -0.31
CA SER A 13 -15.68 -32.15 0.03
C SER A 13 -15.36 -31.25 -1.18
N LEU A 14 -15.34 -31.80 -2.40
CA LEU A 14 -15.03 -31.08 -3.63
C LEU A 14 -16.32 -30.61 -4.33
N LYS A 15 -16.40 -29.31 -4.61
CA LYS A 15 -17.39 -28.73 -5.51
C LYS A 15 -16.70 -28.36 -6.82
N ALA A 16 -17.21 -28.88 -7.94
CA ALA A 16 -16.70 -28.59 -9.29
C ALA A 16 -17.88 -28.15 -10.18
N ASP A 17 -17.91 -26.87 -10.52
CA ASP A 17 -18.83 -26.29 -11.50
C ASP A 17 -17.99 -25.71 -12.68
N ARG A 18 -17.87 -24.38 -12.78
CA ARG A 18 -16.93 -23.71 -13.71
C ARG A 18 -15.51 -23.59 -13.16
N ARG A 19 -15.38 -23.68 -11.85
CA ARG A 19 -14.14 -23.72 -11.07
C ARG A 19 -14.28 -24.83 -10.05
N PHE A 20 -13.16 -25.35 -9.58
CA PHE A 20 -13.17 -26.30 -8.48
C PHE A 20 -12.77 -25.60 -7.19
N HIS A 21 -13.37 -26.05 -6.10
CA HIS A 21 -12.95 -25.70 -4.75
C HIS A 21 -13.19 -26.89 -3.82
N CYS A 22 -12.17 -27.27 -3.07
CA CYS A 22 -12.25 -28.28 -2.04
C CYS A 22 -12.31 -27.60 -0.67
N PHE A 23 -13.39 -27.81 0.07
CA PHE A 23 -13.54 -27.23 1.40
C PHE A 23 -12.63 -27.88 2.45
N GLY A 24 -12.15 -29.10 2.21
CA GLY A 24 -11.26 -29.83 3.14
C GLY A 24 -9.81 -29.36 3.07
N CYS A 25 -9.20 -29.38 1.87
CA CYS A 25 -7.79 -29.01 1.69
C CYS A 25 -7.58 -27.58 1.15
N GLN A 26 -8.66 -26.81 0.95
CA GLN A 26 -8.65 -25.46 0.40
C GLN A 26 -8.05 -25.36 -1.02
N ALA A 27 -7.89 -26.48 -1.72
CA ALA A 27 -7.47 -26.46 -3.11
C ALA A 27 -8.54 -25.80 -3.98
N ASP A 28 -8.17 -24.77 -4.71
CA ASP A 28 -9.01 -24.01 -5.61
C ASP A 28 -8.33 -23.76 -6.96
N GLY A 29 -9.13 -23.47 -7.98
CA GLY A 29 -8.62 -23.11 -9.30
C GLY A 29 -9.62 -23.33 -10.43
N ASP A 30 -9.13 -23.18 -11.65
CA ASP A 30 -9.87 -23.55 -12.87
C ASP A 30 -9.59 -25.00 -13.32
N VAL A 31 -10.08 -25.36 -14.51
CA VAL A 31 -9.92 -26.72 -15.07
C VAL A 31 -8.45 -27.04 -15.38
N ILE A 32 -7.64 -26.05 -15.76
CA ILE A 32 -6.22 -26.22 -16.06
C ILE A 32 -5.46 -26.44 -14.75
N ASP A 33 -5.76 -25.65 -13.72
CA ASP A 33 -5.17 -25.83 -12.38
C ASP A 33 -5.49 -27.21 -11.79
N PHE A 34 -6.71 -27.70 -12.01
CA PHE A 34 -7.13 -29.03 -11.57
C PHE A 34 -6.31 -30.13 -12.24
N ALA A 35 -6.19 -30.07 -13.58
CA ALA A 35 -5.42 -31.03 -14.36
C ALA A 35 -3.93 -30.97 -14.03
N ALA A 36 -3.39 -29.76 -13.84
CA ALA A 36 -2.00 -29.54 -13.44
C ALA A 36 -1.70 -30.25 -12.11
N ARG A 37 -2.55 -30.10 -11.10
CA ARG A 37 -2.39 -30.76 -9.80
C ARG A 37 -2.65 -32.27 -9.86
N LEU A 38 -3.59 -32.72 -10.69
CA LEU A 38 -3.95 -34.14 -10.78
C LEU A 38 -2.85 -34.95 -11.47
N PHE A 39 -2.21 -34.38 -12.49
CA PHE A 39 -1.18 -35.04 -13.30
C PHE A 39 0.24 -34.60 -12.96
N ASP A 40 0.41 -33.72 -11.97
CA ASP A 40 1.69 -33.11 -11.59
C ASP A 40 2.42 -32.47 -12.78
N LEU A 41 1.70 -31.62 -13.51
CA LEU A 41 2.15 -30.95 -14.72
C LEU A 41 2.24 -29.43 -14.51
N SER A 42 3.09 -28.76 -15.29
CA SER A 42 3.02 -27.30 -15.38
C SER A 42 1.69 -26.86 -16.04
N GLY A 43 1.23 -25.63 -15.79
CA GLY A 43 -0.04 -25.14 -16.35
C GLY A 43 -0.10 -25.21 -17.89
N VAL A 44 1.02 -25.02 -18.58
CA VAL A 44 1.10 -25.14 -20.04
C VAL A 44 0.98 -26.60 -20.48
N GLU A 45 1.63 -27.52 -19.78
CA GLU A 45 1.54 -28.97 -20.08
C GLU A 45 0.16 -29.53 -19.78
N ALA A 46 -0.46 -29.09 -18.67
CA ALA A 46 -1.83 -29.42 -18.34
C ALA A 46 -2.81 -28.94 -19.41
N ALA A 47 -2.65 -27.70 -19.90
CA ALA A 47 -3.46 -27.17 -21.00
C ALA A 47 -3.26 -27.96 -22.30
N LYS A 48 -2.01 -28.32 -22.64
CA LYS A 48 -1.70 -29.17 -23.81
C LYS A 48 -2.33 -30.55 -23.69
N ARG A 49 -2.28 -31.15 -22.50
CA ARG A 49 -2.86 -32.46 -22.22
C ARG A 49 -4.38 -32.42 -22.40
N LEU A 50 -5.05 -31.44 -21.79
CA LEU A 50 -6.49 -31.23 -21.97
C LEU A 50 -6.85 -31.02 -23.44
N ALA A 51 -6.08 -30.20 -24.17
CA ALA A 51 -6.32 -30.01 -25.60
C ALA A 51 -6.21 -31.33 -26.39
N ALA A 52 -5.21 -32.16 -26.09
CA ALA A 52 -5.05 -33.47 -26.71
C ALA A 52 -6.20 -34.44 -26.37
N ASP A 53 -6.59 -34.51 -25.08
CA ASP A 53 -7.65 -35.41 -24.60
C ASP A 53 -9.02 -35.11 -25.24
N PHE A 54 -9.29 -33.83 -25.57
CA PHE A 54 -10.52 -33.39 -26.24
C PHE A 54 -10.37 -33.15 -27.75
N GLY A 55 -9.22 -33.47 -28.35
CA GLY A 55 -8.98 -33.28 -29.79
C GLY A 55 -8.97 -31.81 -30.26
N ILE A 56 -8.68 -30.87 -29.35
CA ILE A 56 -8.60 -29.45 -29.67
C ILE A 56 -7.21 -29.16 -30.29
N PRO A 57 -7.15 -28.65 -31.54
CA PRO A 57 -5.88 -28.33 -32.17
C PRO A 57 -5.20 -27.19 -31.40
N TYR A 58 -4.04 -27.47 -30.82
CA TYR A 58 -3.20 -26.50 -30.13
C TYR A 58 -2.05 -26.07 -31.05
N ASP A 59 -2.12 -24.86 -31.59
CA ASP A 59 -1.01 -24.27 -32.34
C ASP A 59 -0.07 -23.54 -31.39
N ASN A 60 1.17 -24.00 -31.30
CA ASN A 60 2.21 -23.41 -30.46
C ASN A 60 2.85 -22.15 -31.12
N ARG A 61 2.31 -21.68 -32.25
CA ARG A 61 2.64 -20.36 -32.82
C ARG A 61 2.23 -19.30 -31.81
N GLY A 62 3.23 -18.86 -31.03
CA GLY A 62 3.10 -17.99 -29.87
C GLY A 62 2.15 -16.82 -30.12
N ARG A 63 0.89 -16.99 -29.76
CA ARG A 63 0.02 -15.86 -29.53
C ARG A 63 0.60 -15.18 -28.28
N PRO A 64 0.93 -13.88 -28.33
CA PRO A 64 1.43 -13.19 -27.16
C PRO A 64 0.48 -13.46 -26.00
N SER A 65 1.01 -13.93 -24.87
CA SER A 65 0.23 -14.08 -23.64
C SER A 65 -0.51 -12.76 -23.39
N PRO A 66 -1.84 -12.77 -23.21
CA PRO A 66 -2.57 -11.56 -22.87
C PRO A 66 -1.87 -10.92 -21.67
N LYS A 67 -1.31 -9.73 -21.86
CA LYS A 67 -0.67 -9.02 -20.76
C LYS A 67 -1.72 -8.88 -19.65
N PRO A 68 -1.38 -9.16 -18.39
CA PRO A 68 -2.34 -9.01 -17.30
C PRO A 68 -2.92 -7.60 -17.38
N VAL A 69 -4.24 -7.51 -17.53
CA VAL A 69 -4.94 -6.22 -17.59
C VAL A 69 -4.76 -5.60 -16.22
N LYS A 70 -3.81 -4.66 -16.10
CA LYS A 70 -3.66 -3.84 -14.90
C LYS A 70 -4.98 -3.08 -14.75
N ARG A 71 -5.86 -3.53 -13.85
CA ARG A 71 -7.06 -2.78 -13.49
C ARG A 71 -6.58 -1.44 -12.93
N SER A 72 -6.75 -0.39 -13.71
CA SER A 72 -6.38 0.96 -13.27
C SER A 72 -7.35 1.35 -12.16
N ILE A 73 -6.82 1.71 -11.00
CA ILE A 73 -7.60 2.32 -9.91
C ILE A 73 -8.43 3.46 -10.52
N PRO A 74 -9.77 3.51 -10.32
CA PRO A 74 -10.61 4.60 -10.81
C PRO A 74 -10.05 5.95 -10.39
N ALA A 75 -10.16 6.97 -11.26
CA ALA A 75 -9.61 8.30 -10.99
C ALA A 75 -10.11 8.87 -9.65
N GLU A 76 -11.40 8.67 -9.35
CA GLU A 76 -12.04 9.06 -8.09
C GLU A 76 -11.33 8.47 -6.86
N LEU A 77 -11.05 7.16 -6.89
CA LEU A 77 -10.40 6.50 -5.76
C LEU A 77 -8.94 6.98 -5.59
N ARG A 78 -8.26 7.34 -6.68
CA ARG A 78 -6.92 7.95 -6.61
C ARG A 78 -6.97 9.33 -5.97
N PHE A 79 -7.99 10.13 -6.29
CA PHE A 79 -8.18 11.45 -5.71
C PHE A 79 -8.42 11.36 -4.20
N LEU A 80 -9.35 10.50 -3.76
CA LEU A 80 -9.61 10.26 -2.33
C LEU A 80 -8.35 9.78 -1.59
N GLN A 81 -7.55 8.91 -2.21
CA GLN A 81 -6.27 8.46 -1.63
C GLN A 81 -5.25 9.62 -1.53
N ALA A 82 -5.22 10.51 -2.53
CA ALA A 82 -4.35 11.67 -2.53
C ALA A 82 -4.75 12.69 -1.46
N GLU A 83 -6.05 12.95 -1.29
CA GLU A 83 -6.61 13.80 -0.24
C GLU A 83 -6.21 13.28 1.15
N GLN A 84 -6.48 12.00 1.43
CA GLN A 84 -6.14 11.36 2.69
C GLN A 84 -4.63 11.40 2.97
N LYS A 85 -3.80 11.18 1.94
CA LYS A 85 -2.33 11.26 2.06
C LYS A 85 -1.90 12.68 2.40
N CYS A 86 -2.44 13.69 1.71
CA CYS A 86 -2.10 15.10 1.95
C CYS A 86 -2.50 15.51 3.37
N PHE A 87 -3.74 15.22 3.76
CA PHE A 87 -4.23 15.55 5.10
C PHE A 87 -3.36 14.93 6.20
N ARG A 88 -3.02 13.64 6.08
CA ARG A 88 -2.18 12.95 7.06
C ARG A 88 -0.81 13.61 7.20
N VAL A 89 -0.11 13.84 6.09
CA VAL A 89 1.25 14.40 6.13
C VAL A 89 1.25 15.83 6.66
N LEU A 90 0.29 16.66 6.26
CA LEU A 90 0.17 18.02 6.78
C LEU A 90 -0.18 18.04 8.27
N SER A 91 -1.01 17.11 8.74
CA SER A 91 -1.35 16.96 10.16
C SER A 91 -0.11 16.58 10.98
N ASP A 92 0.64 15.57 10.53
CA ASP A 92 1.89 15.15 11.17
C ASP A 92 2.88 16.32 11.26
N TYR A 93 2.98 17.10 10.18
CA TYR A 93 3.84 18.27 10.13
C TYR A 93 3.38 19.39 11.06
N TYR A 94 2.07 19.68 11.09
CA TYR A 94 1.49 20.68 11.98
C TYR A 94 1.79 20.39 13.44
N HIS A 95 1.64 19.13 13.87
CA HIS A 95 1.99 18.70 15.22
C HIS A 95 3.50 18.81 15.50
N LEU A 96 4.34 18.48 14.53
CA LEU A 96 5.78 18.62 14.63
C LEU A 96 6.20 20.09 14.80
N LEU A 97 5.62 21.00 14.01
CA LEU A 97 5.84 22.44 14.16
C LEU A 97 5.39 22.93 15.54
N GLY A 98 4.22 22.47 16.01
CA GLY A 98 3.72 22.80 17.35
C GLY A 98 4.71 22.38 18.45
N ARG A 99 5.31 21.20 18.33
CA ARG A 99 6.38 20.74 19.23
C ARG A 99 7.64 21.60 19.12
N TRP A 100 8.11 21.90 17.92
CA TRP A 100 9.31 22.72 17.74
C TRP A 100 9.15 24.12 18.29
N ARG A 101 7.94 24.69 18.19
CA ARG A 101 7.61 25.98 18.77
C ARG A 101 7.76 25.99 20.29
N THR A 102 7.51 24.88 20.99
CA THR A 102 7.65 24.79 22.44
C THR A 102 9.05 24.33 22.87
N GLU A 103 9.60 23.30 22.22
CA GLU A 103 10.89 22.69 22.57
C GLU A 103 12.09 23.61 22.26
N HIS A 104 12.00 24.40 21.17
CA HIS A 104 13.10 25.25 20.69
C HIS A 104 12.88 26.76 20.93
N ALA A 105 11.90 27.13 21.77
CA ALA A 105 11.66 28.53 22.10
C ALA A 105 12.89 29.15 22.81
N PRO A 106 13.31 30.37 22.41
CA PRO A 106 14.35 31.10 23.13
C PRO A 106 13.89 31.36 24.57
N LYS A 107 14.78 31.13 25.54
CA LYS A 107 14.43 31.23 26.96
C LYS A 107 14.69 32.64 27.49
N SER A 108 15.59 33.36 26.85
CA SER A 108 15.93 34.74 27.17
C SER A 108 15.87 35.65 25.93
N PRO A 109 15.57 36.95 26.09
CA PRO A 109 15.42 37.90 24.96
C PRO A 109 16.65 38.09 24.08
N GLY A 110 17.84 37.67 24.52
CA GLY A 110 19.10 37.77 23.78
C GLY A 110 19.58 36.47 23.13
N ASP A 111 18.82 35.37 23.27
CA ASP A 111 19.22 34.08 22.70
C ASP A 111 19.07 34.06 21.18
N ALA A 112 20.01 33.40 20.50
CA ALA A 112 19.87 33.13 19.07
C ALA A 112 18.69 32.19 18.80
N TRP A 113 17.88 32.52 17.80
CA TRP A 113 16.66 31.76 17.49
C TRP A 113 17.03 30.47 16.77
N HIS A 114 16.51 29.34 17.27
CA HIS A 114 16.74 28.05 16.62
C HIS A 114 16.04 27.99 15.26
N PRO A 115 16.66 27.46 14.18
CA PRO A 115 16.03 27.42 12.86
C PRO A 115 14.67 26.71 12.83
N LEU A 116 14.51 25.60 13.57
CA LEU A 116 13.23 24.89 13.66
C LEU A 116 12.14 25.70 14.39
N PHE A 117 12.54 26.58 15.31
CA PHE A 117 11.61 27.49 15.99
C PHE A 117 11.11 28.57 15.01
N VAL A 118 12.02 29.16 14.23
CA VAL A 118 11.67 30.13 13.18
C VAL A 118 10.74 29.49 12.14
N GLU A 119 11.08 28.29 11.68
CA GLU A 119 10.25 27.52 10.74
C GLU A 119 8.85 27.24 11.29
N ALA A 120 8.77 26.79 12.56
CA ALA A 120 7.49 26.58 13.23
C ALA A 120 6.62 27.84 13.23
N LEU A 121 7.19 28.99 13.59
CA LEU A 121 6.45 30.26 13.58
C LEU A 121 5.98 30.65 12.18
N GLN A 122 6.81 30.45 11.15
CA GLN A 122 6.48 30.84 9.78
C GLN A 122 5.45 29.93 9.12
N LYS A 123 5.46 28.63 9.43
CA LYS A 123 4.68 27.63 8.72
C LYS A 123 3.43 27.19 9.46
N GLN A 124 3.35 27.31 10.78
CA GLN A 124 2.27 26.73 11.57
C GLN A 124 0.88 27.23 11.15
N GLU A 125 0.70 28.54 10.99
CA GLU A 125 -0.60 29.11 10.59
C GLU A 125 -0.97 28.72 9.15
N TYR A 126 -0.01 28.76 8.23
CA TYR A 126 -0.22 28.39 6.83
C TYR A 126 -0.63 26.92 6.66
N ILE A 127 0.06 26.01 7.37
CA ILE A 127 -0.30 24.59 7.35
C ILE A 127 -1.67 24.37 7.99
N GLY A 128 -2.01 25.12 9.04
CA GLY A 128 -3.36 25.12 9.63
C GLY A 128 -4.44 25.49 8.61
N TYR A 129 -4.23 26.57 7.85
CA TYR A 129 -5.14 26.97 6.77
C TYR A 129 -5.34 25.87 5.73
N LEU A 130 -4.26 25.22 5.27
CA LEU A 130 -4.36 24.12 4.31
C LEU A 130 -5.15 22.93 4.88
N LEU A 131 -4.98 22.61 6.16
CA LEU A 131 -5.74 21.55 6.83
C LEU A 131 -7.22 21.89 6.95
N ASP A 132 -7.55 23.14 7.30
CA ASP A 132 -8.94 23.60 7.40
C ASP A 132 -9.64 23.52 6.04
N THR A 133 -8.98 23.93 4.96
CA THR A 133 -9.51 23.78 3.59
C THR A 133 -9.67 22.32 3.19
N LEU A 134 -8.75 21.43 3.55
CA LEU A 134 -8.89 19.99 3.28
C LEU A 134 -10.06 19.36 4.05
N LEU A 135 -10.39 19.86 5.24
CA LEU A 135 -11.51 19.36 6.04
C LEU A 135 -12.87 19.91 5.59
N THR A 136 -12.93 21.20 5.30
CA THR A 136 -14.20 21.95 5.16
C THR A 136 -14.46 22.48 3.75
N GLY A 137 -13.44 22.55 2.90
CA GLY A 137 -13.52 23.11 1.56
C GLY A 137 -14.28 22.25 0.55
N GLY A 138 -14.60 22.85 -0.60
CA GLY A 138 -15.22 22.16 -1.74
C GLY A 138 -14.25 21.22 -2.47
N ALA A 139 -14.76 20.39 -3.38
CA ALA A 139 -13.93 19.46 -4.15
C ALA A 139 -12.86 20.17 -5.01
N GLU A 140 -13.18 21.34 -5.57
CA GLU A 140 -12.24 22.14 -6.36
C GLU A 140 -11.11 22.72 -5.50
N GLU A 141 -11.44 23.35 -4.37
CA GLU A 141 -10.45 23.90 -3.43
C GLU A 141 -9.50 22.83 -2.90
N LYS A 142 -10.04 21.65 -2.56
CA LYS A 142 -9.24 20.49 -2.16
C LYS A 142 -8.32 20.02 -3.29
N ALA A 143 -8.83 19.99 -4.53
CA ALA A 143 -8.03 19.58 -5.69
C ALA A 143 -6.88 20.56 -5.95
N ASP A 144 -7.12 21.86 -5.82
CA ASP A 144 -6.09 22.89 -5.96
C ASP A 144 -4.97 22.71 -4.93
N ILE A 145 -5.31 22.38 -3.68
CA ILE A 145 -4.30 22.08 -2.65
C ILE A 145 -3.53 20.82 -3.00
N ILE A 146 -4.21 19.73 -3.36
CA ILE A 146 -3.57 18.44 -3.66
C ILE A 146 -2.62 18.57 -4.86
N ILE A 147 -3.03 19.31 -5.90
CA ILE A 147 -2.25 19.50 -7.12
C ILE A 147 -1.14 20.54 -6.90
N GLY A 148 -1.47 21.68 -6.29
CA GLY A 148 -0.55 22.80 -6.07
C GLY A 148 0.53 22.50 -5.05
N HIS A 149 0.19 21.84 -3.95
CA HIS A 149 1.11 21.54 -2.84
C HIS A 149 1.62 20.10 -2.82
N GLY A 150 1.23 19.25 -3.78
CA GLY A 150 1.60 17.82 -3.79
C GLY A 150 3.10 17.55 -3.66
N LYS A 151 3.95 18.35 -4.31
CA LYS A 151 5.42 18.22 -4.18
C LYS A 151 5.94 18.61 -2.80
N GLU A 152 5.41 19.70 -2.23
CA GLU A 152 5.79 20.16 -0.88
C GLU A 152 5.38 19.12 0.16
N VAL A 153 4.16 18.59 0.07
CA VAL A 153 3.64 17.51 0.91
C VAL A 153 4.54 16.28 0.83
N GLU A 154 5.00 15.88 -0.36
CA GLU A 154 5.92 14.74 -0.49
C GLU A 154 7.28 14.99 0.16
N LEU A 155 7.83 16.20 0.04
CA LEU A 155 9.08 16.58 0.69
C LEU A 155 8.95 16.58 2.21
N ILE A 156 7.86 17.15 2.73
CA ILE A 156 7.52 17.14 4.16
C ILE A 156 7.42 15.70 4.66
N GLY A 157 6.70 14.83 3.95
CA GLY A 157 6.55 13.42 4.32
C GLY A 157 7.89 12.67 4.38
N LYS A 158 8.79 12.91 3.43
CA LYS A 158 10.16 12.34 3.45
C LYS A 158 10.94 12.83 4.67
N ARG A 159 10.96 14.14 4.91
CA ARG A 159 11.65 14.75 6.06
C ARG A 159 11.13 14.23 7.40
N ILE A 160 9.82 14.09 7.57
CA ILE A 160 9.22 13.51 8.78
C ILE A 160 9.67 12.04 8.97
N SER A 161 9.72 11.28 7.88
CA SER A 161 10.18 9.88 7.92
C SER A 161 11.65 9.77 8.34
N GLU A 162 12.51 10.67 7.85
CA GLU A 162 13.92 10.74 8.23
C GLU A 162 14.09 11.09 9.71
N LEU A 163 13.37 12.11 10.20
CA LEU A 163 13.42 12.55 11.60
C LEU A 163 12.93 11.45 12.58
N THR A 164 11.86 10.75 12.21
CA THR A 164 11.31 9.65 13.01
C THR A 164 12.18 8.39 12.93
N GLY A 165 12.85 8.15 11.79
CA GLY A 165 13.84 7.09 11.60
C GLY A 165 15.08 7.26 12.48
N SER A 166 15.68 8.45 12.51
CA SER A 166 16.84 8.74 13.37
C SER A 166 16.53 8.66 14.87
N HIS A 167 15.28 8.95 15.28
CA HIS A 167 14.85 8.74 16.68
C HIS A 167 14.82 7.26 17.08
N LYS A 168 14.55 6.32 16.15
CA LYS A 168 14.56 4.87 16.42
C LYS A 168 15.98 4.31 16.55
N GLU A 169 16.92 4.81 15.74
CA GLU A 169 18.34 4.42 15.84
C GLU A 169 19.00 4.96 17.12
N CYS A 170 18.68 6.19 17.51
CA CYS A 170 19.20 6.81 18.73
C CYS A 170 18.67 6.11 20.00
N THR A 171 17.40 5.70 20.01
CA THR A 171 16.83 4.91 21.13
C THR A 171 17.35 3.47 21.19
N ALA A 172 17.66 2.84 20.05
CA ALA A 172 18.29 1.52 19.99
C ALA A 172 19.77 1.53 20.44
N SER A 173 20.48 2.64 20.28
CA SER A 173 21.87 2.78 20.74
C SER A 173 22.00 2.99 22.26
N ARG A 174 20.96 3.51 22.91
CA ARG A 174 20.94 3.84 24.34
C ARG A 174 20.61 2.65 25.25
N SER A 175 20.19 1.51 24.69
CA SER A 175 19.87 0.27 25.40
C SER A 175 21.03 -0.74 25.44
N ARG A 176 22.22 -0.39 24.90
CA ARG A 176 23.42 -1.24 24.89
C ARG A 176 24.56 -0.70 25.78
N GLN A 177 24.25 -0.32 27.02
CA GLN A 177 25.28 -0.21 28.06
C GLN A 177 25.10 -1.37 29.06
N PRO A 178 26.04 -2.34 29.12
CA PRO A 178 26.06 -3.30 30.21
C PRO A 178 26.65 -2.60 31.44
N CYS A 179 25.87 -2.54 32.53
CA CYS A 179 26.39 -2.18 33.84
C CYS A 179 27.51 -3.15 34.22
N ARG A 180 28.69 -2.59 34.55
CA ARG A 180 29.77 -3.30 35.25
C ARG A 180 29.53 -3.25 36.75
#